data_AF-A0A7X8UL37-F1
#
_entry.id   AF-A0A7X8UL37-F1
#
_cell.length_a   1.000
_cell.length_b   1.000
_cell.length_c   1.000
_cell.angle_alpha   90.00
_cell.angle_beta   90.00
_cell.angle_gamma   90.00
#
_symmetry.space_group_name_H-M   'P 1'
#
loop_
_entity.id
_entity.type
_entity.pdbx_description
1 polymer ?
#
loop_
_entity_poly.entity_id
_entity_poly.type
_entity_poly.pdbx_seq_one_letter_code
_entity_poly.pdbx_strand_id
1 'polypeptide(L)'
;MEVIEEMDLQESAICVAPAGCGMLLYNYFEIDVIESAHGRGAAVATGIKRVLPQNLVFSYQGDGDLAAIGTAEGFHAANRGENITVIFVNNGVYGMTGGQMAPTTLLDQVTTTTPTGRNSDLAGHPVRICEVFATLDGACYLERVAVNKPAAVVKAKRAITKAFQRQLDGRGFSLVEILSPCPVNWKMTPHDACAWIDEVVSKRFPLGVAKDVEDGSCS
;
A
#
# COMPACT_ATOMS: atom_id res chain seq x y z
N MET A 1 12.67 6.89 -1.73
CA MET A 1 13.96 7.60 -1.80
C MET A 1 13.78 8.97 -2.42
N GLU A 2 13.44 9.12 -3.70
CA GLU A 2 13.27 10.46 -4.33
C GLU A 2 12.43 11.47 -3.49
N VAL A 3 11.25 11.08 -3.01
CA VAL A 3 10.43 11.95 -2.14
C VAL A 3 11.10 12.28 -0.80
N ILE A 4 11.81 11.31 -0.21
CA ILE A 4 12.49 11.48 1.07
C ILE A 4 13.65 12.47 0.92
N GLU A 5 14.43 12.33 -0.15
CA GLU A 5 15.55 13.22 -0.48
C GLU A 5 15.08 14.65 -0.76
N GLU A 6 14.02 14.82 -1.55
CA GLU A 6 13.46 16.15 -1.86
C GLU A 6 12.85 16.85 -0.64
N MET A 7 12.44 16.08 0.38
CA MET A 7 11.90 16.60 1.63
C MET A 7 12.96 16.71 2.75
N ASP A 8 14.22 16.33 2.49
CA ASP A 8 15.33 16.33 3.46
C ASP A 8 15.03 15.49 4.73
N LEU A 9 14.48 14.29 4.53
CA LEU A 9 14.01 13.41 5.61
C LEU A 9 14.90 12.19 5.88
N GLN A 10 16.07 12.07 5.25
CA GLN A 10 16.91 10.87 5.33
C GLN A 10 17.25 10.49 6.79
N GLU A 11 17.56 11.48 7.62
CA GLU A 11 17.92 11.31 9.04
C GLU A 11 16.71 11.19 9.99
N SER A 12 15.48 11.32 9.47
CA SER A 12 14.26 11.35 10.29
C SER A 12 13.11 10.48 9.76
N ALA A 13 13.35 9.71 8.69
CA ALA A 13 12.42 8.76 8.12
C ALA A 13 12.70 7.35 8.63
N ILE A 14 11.63 6.66 9.04
CA ILE A 14 11.67 5.27 9.49
C ILE A 14 10.66 4.46 8.68
N CYS A 15 11.14 3.45 7.99
CA CYS A 15 10.31 2.51 7.24
C CYS A 15 10.09 1.22 8.03
N VAL A 16 8.84 0.76 8.11
CA VAL A 16 8.51 -0.59 8.56
C VAL A 16 8.30 -1.48 7.34
N ALA A 17 9.13 -2.52 7.21
CA ALA A 17 9.14 -3.46 6.09
C ALA A 17 8.69 -4.86 6.55
N PRO A 18 7.39 -5.21 6.45
CA PRO A 18 6.94 -6.57 6.74
C PRO A 18 7.39 -7.59 5.70
N ALA A 19 7.26 -8.87 6.04
CA ALA A 19 7.57 -9.97 5.14
C ALA A 19 6.77 -9.91 3.81
N GLY A 20 7.48 -10.00 2.68
CA GLY A 20 6.92 -9.95 1.33
C GLY A 20 7.96 -9.49 0.30
N CYS A 21 7.58 -9.39 -0.98
CA CYS A 21 8.52 -8.99 -2.05
C CYS A 21 9.27 -7.67 -1.77
N GLY A 22 8.62 -6.74 -1.08
CA GLY A 22 9.18 -5.45 -0.70
C GLY A 22 10.14 -5.48 0.49
N MET A 23 10.23 -6.59 1.23
CA MET A 23 11.00 -6.68 2.47
C MET A 23 12.46 -6.29 2.30
N LEU A 24 13.07 -6.62 1.15
CA LEU A 24 14.47 -6.32 0.83
C LEU A 24 14.78 -4.83 0.62
N LEU A 25 13.82 -3.93 0.85
CA LEU A 25 13.97 -2.48 0.69
C LEU A 25 15.11 -1.89 1.53
N TYR A 26 15.47 -2.53 2.65
CA TYR A 26 16.60 -2.10 3.49
C TYR A 26 17.96 -2.22 2.79
N ASN A 27 18.05 -2.97 1.69
CA ASN A 27 19.27 -3.01 0.86
C ASN A 27 19.36 -1.83 -0.13
N TYR A 28 18.29 -1.05 -0.27
CA TYR A 28 18.16 -0.02 -1.31
C TYR A 28 17.83 1.37 -0.75
N PHE A 29 17.34 1.44 0.50
CA PHE A 29 16.91 2.69 1.12
C PHE A 29 17.94 3.14 2.15
N GLU A 30 18.45 4.36 1.97
CA GLU A 30 19.38 5.02 2.90
C GLU A 30 18.62 5.73 4.02
N ILE A 31 17.82 4.98 4.78
CA ILE A 31 17.07 5.42 5.98
C ILE A 31 17.00 4.27 6.99
N ASP A 32 16.51 4.54 8.20
CA ASP A 32 16.21 3.49 9.16
C ASP A 32 15.06 2.59 8.67
N VAL A 33 15.30 1.27 8.70
CA VAL A 33 14.30 0.27 8.33
C VAL A 33 14.18 -0.78 9.44
N ILE A 34 12.94 -1.04 9.85
CA ILE A 34 12.61 -2.07 10.84
C ILE A 34 11.77 -3.15 10.15
N GLU A 35 12.25 -4.39 10.24
CA GLU A 35 11.45 -5.54 9.82
C GLU A 35 10.35 -5.84 10.84
N SER A 36 9.19 -6.25 10.34
CA SER A 36 8.09 -6.72 11.19
C SER A 36 7.56 -8.06 10.74
N ALA A 37 6.91 -8.77 11.65
CA ALA A 37 6.19 -9.98 11.31
C ALA A 37 5.10 -9.69 10.27
N HIS A 38 4.77 -10.69 9.45
CA HIS A 38 3.77 -10.56 8.40
C HIS A 38 2.42 -10.05 8.96
N GLY A 39 1.89 -9.00 8.33
CA GLY A 39 0.66 -8.29 8.70
C GLY A 39 0.81 -7.31 9.85
N ARG A 40 2.00 -7.12 10.43
CA ARG A 40 2.20 -6.25 11.61
C ARG A 40 2.76 -4.87 11.27
N GLY A 41 2.89 -4.54 10.00
CA GLY A 41 3.44 -3.26 9.53
C GLY A 41 2.81 -2.04 10.19
N ALA A 42 1.49 -1.89 10.08
CA ALA A 42 0.75 -0.78 10.69
C ALA A 42 0.84 -0.74 12.24
N ALA A 43 0.86 -1.91 12.89
CA ALA A 43 0.97 -1.99 14.35
C ALA A 43 2.35 -1.54 14.86
N VAL A 44 3.42 -2.02 14.20
CA VAL A 44 4.79 -1.60 14.52
C VAL A 44 5.00 -0.12 14.21
N ALA A 45 4.52 0.35 13.05
CA ALA A 45 4.57 1.76 12.68
C ALA A 45 3.85 2.65 13.69
N THR A 46 2.69 2.22 14.20
CA THR A 46 1.95 2.90 15.28
C THR A 46 2.81 3.06 16.53
N GLY A 47 3.46 1.97 16.98
CA GLY A 47 4.34 2.01 18.15
C GLY A 47 5.50 2.98 17.97
N ILE A 48 6.19 2.92 16.83
CA ILE A 48 7.31 3.81 16.50
C ILE A 48 6.83 5.27 16.50
N LYS A 49 5.74 5.58 15.80
CA LYS A 49 5.25 6.96 15.69
C LYS A 49 4.86 7.56 17.03
N ARG A 50 4.28 6.77 17.94
CA ARG A 50 3.91 7.23 19.28
C ARG A 50 5.14 7.53 20.16
N VAL A 51 6.25 6.83 19.95
CA VAL A 51 7.51 7.07 20.67
C VAL A 51 8.32 8.21 20.02
N LEU A 52 8.28 8.30 18.70
CA LEU A 52 9.02 9.26 17.87
C LEU A 52 8.05 10.12 17.03
N PRO A 53 7.26 11.02 17.66
CA PRO A 53 6.18 11.73 16.99
C PRO A 53 6.64 12.68 15.88
N GLN A 54 7.90 13.16 15.94
CA GLN A 54 8.48 14.10 14.98
C GLN A 54 9.01 13.40 13.71
N ASN A 55 9.28 12.10 13.79
CA ASN A 55 9.83 11.35 12.66
C ASN A 55 8.75 11.05 11.63
N LEU A 56 9.13 10.97 10.36
CA LEU A 56 8.29 10.39 9.33
C LEU A 56 8.29 8.86 9.52
N VAL A 57 7.15 8.26 9.80
CA VAL A 57 7.02 6.80 9.96
C VAL A 57 6.06 6.26 8.93
N PHE A 58 6.52 5.32 8.11
CA PHE A 58 5.67 4.68 7.11
C PHE A 58 5.89 3.19 7.03
N SER A 59 4.86 2.45 6.61
CA SER A 59 4.99 1.01 6.36
C SER A 59 4.85 0.71 4.87
N TYR A 60 5.67 -0.20 4.35
CA TYR A 60 5.65 -0.67 2.97
C TYR A 60 5.05 -2.09 2.92
N GLN A 61 3.75 -2.19 2.66
CA GLN A 61 2.99 -3.43 2.79
C GLN A 61 2.51 -3.95 1.42
N GLY A 62 2.63 -5.25 1.19
CA GLY A 62 2.03 -5.90 0.03
C GLY A 62 0.56 -6.28 0.24
N ASP A 63 -0.07 -6.80 -0.80
CA ASP A 63 -1.48 -7.26 -0.78
C ASP A 63 -1.78 -8.25 0.33
N GLY A 64 -1.10 -9.40 0.32
CA GLY A 64 -1.27 -10.39 1.38
C GLY A 64 -0.95 -9.88 2.78
N ASP A 65 -0.06 -8.89 2.90
CA ASP A 65 0.36 -8.32 4.17
C ASP A 65 -0.73 -7.40 4.74
N LEU A 66 -1.16 -6.39 3.99
CA LEU A 66 -2.15 -5.43 4.46
C LEU A 66 -3.58 -5.95 4.33
N ALA A 67 -3.95 -6.49 3.18
CA ALA A 67 -5.34 -6.79 2.83
C ALA A 67 -5.81 -8.15 3.34
N ALA A 68 -4.89 -9.02 3.80
CA ALA A 68 -5.22 -10.32 4.38
C ALA A 68 -4.90 -10.36 5.88
N ILE A 69 -3.72 -10.85 6.26
CA ILE A 69 -3.38 -11.12 7.67
C ILE A 69 -3.24 -9.84 8.51
N GLY A 70 -2.85 -8.72 7.89
CA GLY A 70 -2.72 -7.40 8.52
C GLY A 70 -3.96 -6.52 8.44
N THR A 71 -5.10 -7.03 7.94
CA THR A 71 -6.31 -6.22 7.73
C THR A 71 -6.73 -5.50 9.00
N ALA A 72 -6.80 -6.23 10.13
CA ALA A 72 -7.21 -5.66 11.40
C ALA A 72 -6.23 -4.59 11.91
N GLU A 73 -4.93 -4.79 11.72
CA GLU A 73 -3.90 -3.84 12.16
C GLU A 73 -3.99 -2.52 11.38
N GLY A 74 -4.07 -2.61 10.04
CA GLY A 74 -4.25 -1.44 9.18
C GLY A 74 -5.58 -0.74 9.45
N PHE A 75 -6.67 -1.51 9.56
CA PHE A 75 -8.01 -0.98 9.82
C PHE A 75 -8.07 -0.24 11.15
N HIS A 76 -7.54 -0.81 12.23
CA HIS A 76 -7.58 -0.17 13.54
C HIS A 76 -6.59 1.00 13.66
N ALA A 77 -5.44 0.97 12.96
CA ALA A 77 -4.57 2.14 12.86
C ALA A 77 -5.27 3.31 12.15
N ALA A 78 -5.94 3.04 11.02
CA ALA A 78 -6.74 4.02 10.31
C ALA A 78 -7.92 4.53 11.15
N ASN A 79 -8.65 3.63 11.83
CA ASN A 79 -9.79 3.99 12.68
C ASN A 79 -9.38 4.88 13.87
N ARG A 80 -8.19 4.67 14.44
CA ARG A 80 -7.66 5.53 15.51
C ARG A 80 -7.08 6.85 14.99
N GLY A 81 -6.94 7.01 13.67
CA GLY A 81 -6.26 8.16 13.07
C GLY A 81 -4.77 8.22 13.42
N GLU A 82 -4.11 7.06 13.58
CA GLU A 82 -2.66 7.04 13.84
C GLU A 82 -1.92 7.84 12.77
N ASN A 83 -1.03 8.73 13.20
CA ASN A 83 -0.33 9.65 12.32
C ASN A 83 0.83 8.95 11.57
N ILE A 84 0.50 7.92 10.80
CA ILE A 84 1.41 7.11 10.00
C ILE A 84 0.96 7.10 8.54
N THR A 85 1.89 6.77 7.64
CA THR A 85 1.58 6.53 6.22
C THR A 85 1.74 5.05 5.90
N VAL A 86 0.75 4.44 5.24
CA VAL A 86 0.87 3.08 4.70
C VAL A 86 1.02 3.16 3.18
N ILE A 87 2.13 2.68 2.66
CA ILE A 87 2.33 2.44 1.23
C ILE A 87 1.86 1.01 0.94
N PHE A 88 0.71 0.90 0.29
CA PHE A 88 0.10 -0.38 -0.03
C PHE A 88 0.42 -0.78 -1.48
N VAL A 89 1.32 -1.73 -1.68
CA VAL A 89 1.65 -2.28 -3.00
C VAL A 89 0.66 -3.37 -3.38
N ASN A 90 -0.29 -3.02 -4.24
CA ASN A 90 -1.28 -3.92 -4.77
C ASN A 90 -0.80 -4.53 -6.09
N ASN A 91 -0.38 -5.78 -6.03
CA ASN A 91 -0.05 -6.61 -7.20
C ASN A 91 -1.02 -7.80 -7.37
N GLY A 92 -2.10 -7.85 -6.59
CA GLY A 92 -3.14 -8.86 -6.69
C GLY A 92 -2.74 -10.29 -6.35
N VAL A 93 -1.55 -10.55 -5.78
CA VAL A 93 -1.08 -11.92 -5.44
C VAL A 93 -0.09 -11.93 -4.27
N TYR A 94 0.07 -13.09 -3.62
CA TYR A 94 1.22 -13.32 -2.74
C TYR A 94 2.48 -13.59 -3.56
N GLY A 95 3.17 -12.52 -3.97
CA GLY A 95 4.24 -12.62 -4.97
C GLY A 95 5.45 -13.45 -4.52
N MET A 96 5.90 -13.29 -3.28
CA MET A 96 7.13 -13.93 -2.76
C MET A 96 6.97 -15.43 -2.55
N THR A 97 5.76 -15.89 -2.23
CA THR A 97 5.48 -17.30 -1.94
C THR A 97 5.08 -18.09 -3.18
N GLY A 98 5.13 -17.48 -4.38
CA GLY A 98 4.84 -18.16 -5.64
C GLY A 98 3.46 -17.86 -6.22
N GLY A 99 2.89 -16.69 -5.94
CA GLY A 99 1.74 -16.17 -6.68
C GLY A 99 0.40 -16.80 -6.29
N GLN A 100 0.15 -17.00 -5.00
CA GLN A 100 -1.16 -17.44 -4.49
C GLN A 100 -2.19 -16.31 -4.58
N MET A 101 -3.46 -16.69 -4.57
CA MET A 101 -4.59 -15.76 -4.47
C MET A 101 -4.46 -14.88 -3.22
N ALA A 102 -4.54 -13.57 -3.43
CA ALA A 102 -4.61 -12.54 -2.41
C ALA A 102 -6.01 -11.89 -2.39
N PRO A 103 -6.36 -11.12 -1.35
CA PRO A 103 -7.68 -10.51 -1.23
C PRO A 103 -8.05 -9.58 -2.40
N THR A 104 -7.08 -8.94 -3.05
CA THR A 104 -7.34 -8.09 -4.23
C THR A 104 -7.21 -8.81 -5.58
N THR A 105 -6.87 -10.11 -5.61
CA THR A 105 -6.86 -10.92 -6.85
C THR A 105 -8.18 -10.77 -7.60
N LEU A 106 -8.13 -10.49 -8.90
CA LEU A 106 -9.29 -10.25 -9.74
C LEU A 106 -10.14 -11.50 -9.95
N LEU A 107 -11.41 -11.33 -10.30
CA LEU A 107 -12.23 -12.46 -10.77
C LEU A 107 -11.60 -13.09 -12.00
N ASP A 108 -11.74 -14.41 -12.13
CA ASP A 108 -11.20 -15.24 -13.22
C ASP A 108 -9.66 -15.26 -13.31
N GLN A 109 -8.95 -14.48 -12.50
CA GLN A 109 -7.50 -14.50 -12.46
C GLN A 109 -6.99 -15.83 -11.90
N VAL A 110 -6.21 -16.54 -12.71
CA VAL A 110 -5.56 -17.81 -12.33
C VAL A 110 -4.38 -17.52 -11.41
N THR A 111 -4.33 -18.23 -10.29
CA THR A 111 -3.22 -18.19 -9.33
C THR A 111 -2.80 -19.62 -8.98
N THR A 112 -1.72 -19.80 -8.22
CA THR A 112 -1.29 -21.15 -7.82
C THR A 112 -2.29 -21.87 -6.89
N THR A 113 -3.11 -21.13 -6.15
CA THR A 113 -4.17 -21.69 -5.28
C THR A 113 -5.57 -21.61 -5.88
N THR A 114 -5.76 -20.86 -6.98
CA THR A 114 -6.99 -20.82 -7.78
C THR A 114 -6.68 -21.14 -9.24
N PRO A 115 -6.35 -22.41 -9.57
CA PRO A 115 -5.91 -22.80 -10.91
C PRO A 115 -7.00 -22.63 -11.99
N THR A 116 -8.27 -22.59 -11.59
CA THR A 116 -9.42 -22.33 -12.47
C THR A 116 -9.88 -20.87 -12.47
N GLY A 117 -9.09 -19.97 -11.88
CA GLY A 117 -9.46 -18.57 -11.68
C GLY A 117 -10.19 -18.32 -10.35
N ARG A 118 -10.17 -17.08 -9.86
CA ARG A 118 -10.95 -16.68 -8.69
C ARG A 118 -12.44 -16.70 -9.03
N ASN A 119 -13.18 -17.55 -8.32
CA ASN A 119 -14.64 -17.64 -8.40
C ASN A 119 -15.27 -16.87 -7.23
N SER A 120 -16.26 -16.01 -7.49
CA SER A 120 -16.91 -15.18 -6.46
C SER A 120 -17.71 -15.98 -5.44
N ASP A 121 -18.30 -17.10 -5.85
CA ASP A 121 -19.15 -17.92 -4.99
C ASP A 121 -18.31 -18.73 -3.99
N LEU A 122 -17.07 -19.04 -4.35
CA LEU A 122 -16.14 -19.80 -3.50
C LEU A 122 -15.18 -18.90 -2.70
N ALA A 123 -14.65 -17.86 -3.34
CA ALA A 123 -13.56 -17.03 -2.81
C ALA A 123 -13.96 -15.56 -2.59
N GLY A 124 -15.22 -15.20 -2.81
CA GLY A 124 -15.70 -13.83 -2.71
C GLY A 124 -15.14 -12.90 -3.78
N HIS A 125 -15.46 -11.62 -3.66
CA HIS A 125 -15.02 -10.58 -4.60
C HIS A 125 -13.69 -9.93 -4.18
N PRO A 126 -12.92 -9.40 -5.15
CA PRO A 126 -11.69 -8.66 -4.86
C PRO A 126 -11.96 -7.50 -3.90
N VAL A 127 -11.22 -7.41 -2.79
CA VAL A 127 -11.44 -6.40 -1.75
C VAL A 127 -10.86 -5.06 -2.20
N ARG A 128 -11.62 -3.98 -2.00
CA ARG A 128 -11.25 -2.61 -2.36
C ARG A 128 -10.78 -1.86 -1.11
N ILE A 129 -9.49 -1.98 -0.78
CA ILE A 129 -8.95 -1.51 0.51
C ILE A 129 -9.09 0.00 0.69
N CYS A 130 -8.72 0.83 -0.31
CA CYS A 130 -8.92 2.28 -0.21
C CYS A 130 -10.37 2.64 0.10
N GLU A 131 -11.34 2.02 -0.57
CA GLU A 131 -12.76 2.32 -0.39
C GLU A 131 -13.28 1.84 0.97
N VAL A 132 -12.81 0.68 1.46
CA VAL A 132 -13.14 0.21 2.82
C VAL A 132 -12.57 1.16 3.86
N PHE A 133 -11.32 1.60 3.70
CA PHE A 133 -10.68 2.49 4.67
C PHE A 133 -11.25 3.92 4.60
N ALA A 134 -11.78 4.34 3.45
CA ALA A 134 -12.40 5.65 3.27
C ALA A 134 -13.66 5.83 4.13
N THR A 135 -14.31 4.76 4.56
CA THR A 135 -15.45 4.85 5.48
C THR A 135 -15.06 5.15 6.92
N LEU A 136 -13.76 5.15 7.24
CA LEU A 136 -13.25 5.38 8.60
C LEU A 136 -12.97 6.87 8.81
N ASP A 137 -13.51 7.45 9.86
CA ASP A 137 -13.34 8.88 10.16
C ASP A 137 -11.87 9.24 10.37
N GLY A 138 -11.09 8.40 11.05
CA GLY A 138 -9.66 8.62 11.30
C GLY A 138 -8.75 8.51 10.07
N ALA A 139 -9.22 7.96 8.94
CA ALA A 139 -8.47 7.96 7.69
C ALA A 139 -8.60 9.31 6.99
N CYS A 140 -7.49 10.02 6.80
CA CYS A 140 -7.51 11.41 6.31
C CYS A 140 -7.19 11.56 4.84
N TYR A 141 -6.31 10.71 4.32
CA TYR A 141 -5.87 10.78 2.94
C TYR A 141 -5.65 9.40 2.36
N LEU A 142 -6.38 9.08 1.31
CA LEU A 142 -6.37 7.81 0.62
C LEU A 142 -6.34 8.08 -0.89
N GLU A 143 -5.23 7.73 -1.54
CA GLU A 143 -5.10 7.86 -2.99
C GLU A 143 -4.61 6.55 -3.60
N ARG A 144 -5.23 6.16 -4.71
CA ARG A 144 -4.79 5.04 -5.53
C ARG A 144 -4.06 5.54 -6.77
N VAL A 145 -2.85 5.07 -6.96
CA VAL A 145 -1.95 5.38 -8.09
C VAL A 145 -1.47 4.09 -8.75
N ALA A 146 -0.70 4.21 -9.84
CA ALA A 146 -0.08 3.09 -10.53
C ALA A 146 1.38 3.42 -10.88
N VAL A 147 2.18 2.38 -11.14
CA VAL A 147 3.60 2.52 -11.55
C VAL A 147 3.90 1.80 -12.87
N ASN A 148 2.90 1.69 -13.75
CA ASN A 148 3.00 0.99 -15.03
C ASN A 148 3.58 1.82 -16.19
N LYS A 149 3.74 3.14 -16.02
CA LYS A 149 4.31 4.06 -17.03
C LYS A 149 4.87 5.33 -16.39
N PRO A 150 5.80 6.06 -17.06
CA PRO A 150 6.47 7.23 -16.47
C PRO A 150 5.51 8.29 -15.91
N ALA A 151 4.44 8.63 -16.65
CA ALA A 151 3.45 9.59 -16.17
C ALA A 151 2.71 9.12 -14.91
N ALA A 152 2.52 7.81 -14.73
CA ALA A 152 1.90 7.24 -13.53
C ALA A 152 2.87 7.28 -12.34
N VAL A 153 4.17 7.03 -12.57
CA VAL A 153 5.22 7.18 -11.53
C VAL A 153 5.27 8.62 -11.01
N VAL A 154 5.17 9.62 -11.87
CA VAL A 154 5.10 11.03 -11.45
C VAL A 154 3.87 11.31 -10.55
N LYS A 155 2.73 10.69 -10.86
CA LYS A 155 1.53 10.78 -10.00
C LYS A 155 1.75 10.08 -8.67
N ALA A 156 2.36 8.89 -8.68
CA ALA A 156 2.68 8.16 -7.47
C ALA A 156 3.61 8.95 -6.54
N LYS A 157 4.64 9.59 -7.11
CA LYS A 157 5.52 10.51 -6.39
C LYS A 157 4.71 11.60 -5.69
N ARG A 158 3.83 12.31 -6.42
CA ARG A 158 2.98 13.38 -5.85
C ARG A 158 2.08 12.88 -4.72
N ALA A 159 1.46 11.70 -4.89
CA ALA A 159 0.60 11.11 -3.88
C ALA A 159 1.37 10.76 -2.60
N ILE A 160 2.59 10.22 -2.74
CA ILE A 160 3.47 9.89 -1.61
C ILE A 160 3.94 11.18 -0.92
N THR A 161 4.38 12.20 -1.67
CA THR A 161 4.75 13.51 -1.12
C THR A 161 3.60 14.10 -0.29
N LYS A 162 2.37 14.09 -0.82
CA LYS A 162 1.19 14.58 -0.10
C LYS A 162 0.92 13.76 1.17
N ALA A 163 1.00 12.43 1.10
CA ALA A 163 0.80 11.57 2.27
C ALA A 163 1.83 11.83 3.38
N PHE A 164 3.11 11.99 3.01
CA PHE A 164 4.17 12.30 3.96
C PHE A 164 4.03 13.69 4.56
N GLN A 165 3.72 14.70 3.74
CA GLN A 165 3.47 16.06 4.23
C GLN A 165 2.31 16.08 5.23
N ARG A 166 1.20 15.42 4.91
CA ARG A 166 0.05 15.31 5.82
C ARG A 166 0.43 14.67 7.15
N GLN A 167 1.28 13.66 7.11
CA GLN A 167 1.78 13.03 8.33
C GLN A 167 2.63 14.00 9.18
N LEU A 168 3.54 14.74 8.54
CA LEU A 168 4.37 15.75 9.22
C LEU A 168 3.53 16.89 9.81
N ASP A 169 2.43 17.25 9.15
CA ASP A 169 1.45 18.23 9.61
C ASP A 169 0.50 17.70 10.71
N GLY A 170 0.66 16.44 11.14
CA GLY A 170 -0.19 15.84 12.18
C GLY A 170 -1.61 15.49 11.70
N ARG A 171 -1.82 15.35 10.38
CA ARG A 171 -3.14 15.20 9.77
C ARG A 171 -3.55 13.73 9.59
N GLY A 172 -3.38 12.95 10.66
CA GLY A 172 -3.90 11.60 10.83
C GLY A 172 -3.39 10.55 9.83
N PHE A 173 -4.14 9.46 9.70
CA PHE A 173 -3.73 8.30 8.91
C PHE A 173 -3.78 8.58 7.41
N SER A 174 -2.73 8.18 6.70
CA SER A 174 -2.65 8.23 5.24
C SER A 174 -2.37 6.86 4.64
N LEU A 175 -2.97 6.55 3.50
CA LEU A 175 -2.61 5.37 2.70
C LEU A 175 -2.52 5.69 1.21
N VAL A 176 -1.46 5.22 0.58
CA VAL A 176 -1.25 5.31 -0.86
C VAL A 176 -1.25 3.89 -1.41
N GLU A 177 -2.31 3.52 -2.13
CA GLU A 177 -2.40 2.24 -2.83
C GLU A 177 -1.72 2.37 -4.20
N ILE A 178 -0.74 1.52 -4.46
CA ILE A 178 0.03 1.50 -5.70
C ILE A 178 -0.30 0.22 -6.46
N LEU A 179 -1.00 0.36 -7.57
CA LEU A 179 -1.17 -0.74 -8.53
C LEU A 179 0.18 -1.03 -9.21
N SER A 180 0.73 -2.21 -8.93
CA SER A 180 2.08 -2.58 -9.32
C SER A 180 2.10 -3.85 -10.18
N PRO A 181 2.77 -3.84 -11.35
CA PRO A 181 2.86 -5.01 -12.20
C PRO A 181 3.66 -6.15 -11.57
N CYS A 182 3.18 -7.39 -11.70
CA CYS A 182 3.90 -8.59 -11.24
C CYS A 182 4.05 -9.63 -12.37
N PRO A 183 4.90 -9.36 -13.38
CA PRO A 183 5.00 -10.19 -14.59
C PRO A 183 5.32 -11.66 -14.30
N VAL A 184 6.16 -11.93 -13.29
CA VAL A 184 6.54 -13.28 -12.88
C VAL A 184 5.33 -14.12 -12.48
N ASN A 185 4.47 -13.59 -11.59
CA ASN A 185 3.34 -14.35 -11.06
C ASN A 185 2.09 -14.26 -11.94
N TRP A 186 1.95 -13.20 -12.73
CA TRP A 186 0.88 -13.08 -13.72
C TRP A 186 1.18 -13.87 -15.00
N LYS A 187 2.41 -14.40 -15.14
CA LYS A 187 2.89 -15.13 -16.32
C LYS A 187 2.75 -14.30 -17.60
N MET A 188 3.07 -13.01 -17.49
CA MET A 188 3.01 -12.03 -18.56
C MET A 188 4.41 -11.47 -18.82
N THR A 189 4.63 -10.95 -20.02
CA THR A 189 5.82 -10.12 -20.26
C THR A 189 5.70 -8.82 -19.44
N PRO A 190 6.82 -8.15 -19.10
CA PRO A 190 6.76 -6.86 -18.40
C PRO A 190 5.90 -5.81 -19.12
N HIS A 191 5.95 -5.78 -20.46
CA HIS A 191 5.14 -4.88 -21.27
C HIS A 191 3.64 -5.18 -21.11
N ASP A 192 3.24 -6.45 -21.24
CA ASP A 192 1.84 -6.85 -21.16
C ASP A 192 1.30 -6.68 -19.73
N ALA A 193 2.13 -6.91 -18.71
CA ALA A 193 1.76 -6.64 -17.32
C ALA A 193 1.47 -5.15 -17.09
N CYS A 194 2.24 -4.25 -17.70
CA CYS A 194 1.96 -2.82 -17.63
C CYS A 194 0.68 -2.41 -18.37
N ALA A 195 0.40 -3.01 -19.53
CA ALA A 195 -0.85 -2.80 -20.26
C ALA A 195 -2.06 -3.34 -19.48
N TRP A 196 -1.92 -4.50 -18.84
CA TRP A 196 -2.96 -5.13 -18.04
C TRP A 196 -3.41 -4.27 -16.85
N ILE A 197 -2.49 -3.48 -16.27
CA ILE A 197 -2.86 -2.48 -15.25
C ILE A 197 -3.90 -1.49 -15.79
N ASP A 198 -3.65 -0.92 -16.98
CA ASP A 198 -4.55 0.06 -17.60
C ASP A 198 -5.87 -0.59 -18.04
N GLU A 199 -5.78 -1.75 -18.69
CA GLU A 199 -6.91 -2.37 -19.37
C GLU A 199 -7.83 -3.17 -18.46
N VAL A 200 -7.33 -3.68 -17.34
CA VAL A 200 -8.05 -4.64 -16.50
C VAL A 200 -8.01 -4.23 -15.02
N VAL A 201 -6.82 -4.09 -14.42
CA VAL A 201 -6.70 -3.89 -12.97
C VAL A 201 -7.35 -2.57 -12.54
N SER A 202 -7.09 -1.48 -13.27
CA SER A 202 -7.64 -0.16 -12.95
C SER A 202 -9.16 -0.06 -13.11
N LYS A 203 -9.79 -0.96 -13.90
CA LYS A 203 -11.26 -1.01 -13.99
C LYS A 203 -11.88 -1.52 -12.70
N ARG A 204 -11.21 -2.46 -12.01
CA ARG A 204 -11.64 -2.96 -10.70
C ARG A 204 -11.25 -2.01 -9.57
N PHE A 205 -10.07 -1.40 -9.71
CA PHE A 205 -9.44 -0.51 -8.73
C PHE A 205 -9.18 0.87 -9.37
N PRO A 206 -10.21 1.72 -9.49
CA PRO A 206 -10.09 3.02 -10.16
C PRO A 206 -9.01 3.89 -9.52
N LEU A 207 -8.15 4.48 -10.35
CA LEU A 207 -7.11 5.42 -9.92
C LEU A 207 -7.74 6.74 -9.46
N GLY A 208 -7.08 7.41 -8.52
CA GLY A 208 -7.47 8.72 -8.00
C GLY A 208 -7.65 8.73 -6.49
N VAL A 209 -8.10 9.88 -6.00
CA VAL A 209 -8.32 10.14 -4.57
C VAL A 209 -9.62 9.46 -4.13
N ALA A 210 -9.51 8.55 -3.17
CA ALA A 210 -10.66 7.90 -2.52
C ALA A 210 -11.16 8.72 -1.33
N LYS A 211 -10.27 9.41 -0.61
CA LYS A 211 -10.60 10.33 0.48
C LYS A 211 -9.50 11.36 0.67
N ASP A 212 -9.87 12.61 0.90
CA ASP A 212 -8.94 13.71 1.18
C ASP A 212 -9.65 14.78 2.01
N VAL A 213 -9.35 14.83 3.30
CA VAL A 213 -10.00 15.77 4.22
C VAL A 213 -9.19 17.07 4.23
N GLU A 214 -9.78 18.15 3.72
CA GLU A 214 -9.12 19.46 3.56
C GLU A 214 -9.04 20.27 4.87
N ASP A 215 -9.96 20.09 5.82
CA ASP A 215 -10.04 20.86 7.07
C ASP A 215 -9.83 20.00 8.33
N GLY A 216 -8.98 20.47 9.26
CA GLY A 216 -8.72 19.82 10.55
C GLY A 216 -7.83 18.57 10.51
N SER A 217 -7.47 18.07 11.70
CA SER A 217 -7.08 16.67 11.91
C SER A 217 -8.35 15.82 11.87
N CYS A 218 -8.29 14.59 11.31
CA CYS A 218 -9.45 13.67 11.39
C CYS A 218 -9.60 13.02 12.78
N SER A 219 -9.05 13.68 13.81
CA SER A 219 -8.99 13.31 15.22
C SER A 219 -9.17 14.55 16.08
#